data_AF-A0A377LTS5-F1
#
_entry.id   AF-A0A377LTS5-F1
#
_cell.length_a   1.000
_cell.length_b   1.000
_cell.length_c   1.000
_cell.angle_alpha   90.00
_cell.angle_beta   90.00
_cell.angle_gamma   90.00
#
_symmetry.space_group_name_H-M   'P 1'
#
loop_
_entity.id
_entity.type
_entity.pdbx_description
1 polymer ?
#
loop_
_entity_poly.entity_id
_entity_poly.type
_entity_poly.pdbx_seq_one_letter_code
_entity_poly.pdbx_strand_id
1 'polypeptide(L)' 'MVIWSRKNALSFLPTLFIATLDSELDVISVCNLSGEVIKETIGTRNRETLAPSLADFLTRLEPLL' A
#
# COMPACT_ATOMS: atom_id res chain seq x y z
N MET A 1 21.42 -22.80 12.19
CA MET A 1 21.54 -22.03 10.93
C MET A 1 20.34 -22.39 10.05
N VAL A 2 19.23 -21.67 10.21
CA VAL A 2 18.06 -21.91 9.36
C VAL A 2 18.35 -21.28 8.01
N ILE A 3 18.52 -22.12 7.00
CA ILE A 3 18.67 -21.70 5.61
C ILE A 3 17.28 -21.25 5.16
N TRP A 4 17.03 -19.94 5.17
CA TRP A 4 15.88 -19.39 4.46
C TRP A 4 16.14 -19.55 2.96
N SER A 5 15.40 -20.46 2.33
CA SER A 5 15.37 -20.61 0.88
C SER A 5 14.98 -19.26 0.27
N ARG A 6 15.72 -18.82 -0.75
CA ARG A 6 15.49 -17.56 -1.45
C ARG A 6 14.04 -17.47 -1.88
N LYS A 7 13.22 -16.75 -1.11
CA LYS A 7 11.90 -16.35 -1.54
C LYS A 7 12.16 -15.36 -2.67
N ASN A 8 11.81 -15.73 -3.89
CA ASN A 8 11.83 -14.85 -5.06
C ASN A 8 10.71 -13.82 -4.89
N ALA A 9 10.79 -13.02 -3.82
CA ALA A 9 9.91 -11.93 -3.55
C ALA A 9 10.26 -10.86 -4.57
N LEU A 10 9.33 -10.59 -5.49
CA LEU A 10 9.39 -9.40 -6.31
C LEU A 10 9.60 -8.23 -5.33
N SER A 11 10.74 -7.55 -5.44
CA SER A 11 11.22 -6.55 -4.46
C SER A 11 10.39 -5.29 -4.55
N PHE A 12 9.14 -5.39 -4.10
CA PHE A 12 8.24 -4.27 -3.93
C PHE A 12 8.66 -3.49 -2.69
N LEU A 13 8.49 -2.16 -2.73
CA LEU A 13 8.60 -1.38 -1.49
C LEU A 13 7.60 -1.99 -0.51
N PRO A 14 8.03 -2.30 0.73
CA PRO A 14 7.13 -2.85 1.72
C PRO A 14 6.04 -1.83 2.00
N THR A 15 4.79 -2.25 1.88
CA THR A 15 3.61 -1.43 2.12
C THR A 15 2.80 -2.02 3.27
N LEU A 16 2.07 -1.16 3.96
CA LEU A 16 1.10 -1.52 4.99
C LEU A 16 -0.31 -1.26 4.44
N PHE A 17 -1.08 -2.32 4.26
CA PHE A 17 -2.48 -2.24 3.83
C PHE A 17 -3.34 -1.47 4.84
N ILE A 18 -4.19 -0.55 4.37
CA ILE A 18 -5.10 0.24 5.24
C ILE A 18 -6.56 0.32 4.77
N ALA A 19 -6.88 0.11 3.48
CA ALA A 19 -8.27 0.04 3.03
C ALA A 19 -8.45 -0.75 1.73
N THR A 20 -9.63 -1.36 1.59
CA THR A 20 -10.10 -2.03 0.37
C THR A 20 -10.71 -1.04 -0.63
N LEU A 21 -10.77 -1.41 -1.90
CA LEU A 21 -11.58 -0.78 -2.94
C LEU A 21 -12.57 -1.80 -3.51
N ASP A 22 -13.53 -1.37 -4.34
CA ASP A 22 -14.45 -2.29 -5.03
C ASP A 22 -13.72 -3.28 -5.95
N SER A 23 -12.54 -2.90 -6.44
CA SER A 23 -11.65 -3.78 -7.18
C SER A 23 -10.90 -4.69 -6.22
N GLU A 24 -11.03 -6.02 -6.39
CA GLU A 24 -10.36 -7.02 -5.54
C GLU A 24 -8.83 -6.91 -5.51
N LEU A 25 -8.24 -6.40 -6.61
CA LEU A 25 -6.79 -6.32 -6.75
C LEU A 25 -6.22 -4.95 -6.40
N ASP A 26 -7.05 -3.91 -6.32
CA ASP A 26 -6.59 -2.57 -5.95
C ASP A 26 -6.81 -2.34 -4.46
N VAL A 27 -5.77 -1.86 -3.79
CA VAL A 27 -5.80 -1.54 -2.35
C VAL A 27 -5.20 -0.18 -2.07
N ILE A 28 -5.60 0.42 -0.94
CA ILE A 28 -4.93 1.59 -0.39
C ILE A 28 -3.96 1.14 0.69
N SER A 29 -2.71 1.58 0.57
CA SER A 29 -1.62 1.21 1.48
C SER A 29 -0.77 2.42 1.85
N VAL A 30 -0.02 2.30 2.94
CA VAL A 30 1.06 3.23 3.31
C VAL A 30 2.40 2.65 2.83
N CYS A 31 3.21 3.45 2.14
CA CYS A 31 4.58 3.08 1.80
C CYS A 31 5.48 3.16 3.04
N ASN A 32 6.09 2.05 3.46
CA ASN A 32 6.93 2.04 4.67
C ASN A 32 8.22 2.87 4.53
N LEU A 33 8.63 3.20 3.30
CA LEU A 33 9.83 4.00 3.05
C LEU A 33 9.53 5.50 3.04
N SER A 34 8.49 5.93 2.31
CA SER A 34 8.17 7.35 2.16
C SER A 34 7.11 7.86 3.14
N GLY A 35 6.28 6.98 3.71
CA GLY A 35 5.13 7.37 4.53
C GLY A 35 3.91 7.84 3.72
N GLU A 36 4.03 7.89 2.39
CA GLU A 36 2.95 8.27 1.49
C GLU A 36 1.82 7.24 1.51
N VAL A 37 0.59 7.71 1.36
CA VAL A 37 -0.56 6.86 1.11
C VAL A 37 -0.70 6.68 -0.40
N ILE A 38 -0.72 5.43 -0.85
CA ILE A 38 -0.77 5.05 -2.25
C ILE A 38 -1.96 4.13 -2.53
N LYS A 39 -2.52 4.22 -3.73
CA LYS A 39 -3.28 3.13 -4.34
C LYS A 39 -2.28 2.20 -5.02
N GLU A 40 -2.37 0.90 -4.81
CA GLU A 40 -1.55 -0.08 -5.51
C GLU A 40 -2.37 -1.27 -6.02
N THR A 41 -1.98 -1.81 -7.17
CA THR A 41 -2.54 -3.07 -7.69
C THR A 41 -1.64 -4.23 -7.26
N ILE A 42 -2.19 -5.14 -6.46
CA ILE A 42 -1.47 -6.29 -5.88
C ILE A 42 -0.78 -7.11 -6.99
N GLY A 43 0.49 -7.45 -6.76
CA GLY A 43 1.30 -8.24 -7.69
C GLY A 43 1.92 -7.44 -8.84
N THR A 44 1.68 -6.12 -8.90
CA THR A 44 2.21 -5.24 -9.95
C THR A 44 3.01 -4.07 -9.37
N ARG A 45 3.70 -3.31 -10.23
CA ARG A 45 4.34 -2.03 -9.86
C ARG A 45 3.42 -0.82 -10.04
N ASN A 46 2.14 -1.04 -10.35
CA ASN A 46 1.19 0.04 -10.57
C ASN A 46 0.84 0.70 -9.23
N ARG A 47 1.22 1.97 -9.09
CA ARG A 47 1.11 2.73 -7.85
C ARG A 47 0.79 4.19 -8.15
N GLU A 48 -0.11 4.75 -7.38
CA GLU A 48 -0.53 6.14 -7.47
C GLU A 48 -0.53 6.76 -6.06
N THR A 49 0.17 7.88 -5.86
CA THR A 49 0.17 8.58 -4.57
C THR A 49 -1.14 9.34 -4.39
N LEU A 50 -1.88 9.01 -3.34
CA LEU A 50 -3.16 9.65 -2.96
C LEU A 50 -2.94 10.80 -1.97
N ALA A 51 -1.98 10.66 -1.07
CA ALA A 51 -1.63 11.68 -0.09
C ALA A 51 -0.16 11.58 0.34
N PRO A 52 0.49 12.71 0.70
CA PRO A 52 1.89 12.71 1.09
C PRO A 52 2.15 12.08 2.47
N SER A 53 1.13 11.95 3.31
CA SER A 53 1.22 11.28 4.60
C SER A 53 -0.11 10.63 5.01
N LEU A 54 -0.07 9.69 5.96
CA LEU A 54 -1.28 9.11 6.56
C LEU A 54 -2.14 10.18 7.25
N ALA A 55 -1.54 11.18 7.89
CA ALA A 55 -2.28 12.26 8.53
C ALA A 55 -3.04 13.11 7.49
N ASP A 56 -2.39 13.46 6.37
CA ASP A 56 -3.02 14.21 5.28
C ASP A 56 -4.14 13.40 4.60
N PHE A 57 -4.01 12.07 4.55
CA PHE A 57 -5.07 11.21 4.03
C PHE A 57 -6.29 11.20 4.96
N LEU A 58 -6.08 10.96 6.26
CA LEU A 58 -7.16 10.83 7.24
C LEU A 58 -7.99 12.12 7.38
N THR A 59 -7.38 13.30 7.21
CA THR A 59 -8.09 14.58 7.27
C THR A 59 -9.02 14.84 6.08
N ARG A 60 -8.88 14.07 4.99
CA ARG A 60 -9.70 14.19 3.77
C ARG A 60 -10.80 13.13 3.67
N LEU A 61 -10.83 12.17 4.59
CA LEU A 61 -11.83 11.11 4.58
C LEU A 61 -13.19 11.66 4.99
N GLU A 62 -14.21 11.32 4.20
CA GLU A 62 -15.61 11.54 4.52
C GLU A 62 -16.22 10.23 5.01
N PRO A 63 -16.93 10.21 6.15
CA PRO A 63 -17.67 9.03 6.59
C PRO A 63 -18.73 8.64 5.55
N LEU A 64 -18.76 7.36 5.18
CA LEU A 64 -19.84 6.78 4.39
C LEU A 64 -20.87 6.16 5.36
N LEU A 65 -22.13 6.59 5.25
CA LEU A 65 -23.26 6.10 6.05
C LEU A 65 -24.01 4.96 5.34
#